data_AF-A0A2J8RH28-F1
#
_entry.id   AF-A0A2J8RH28-F1
#
_cell.length_a   1.000
_cell.length_b   1.000
_cell.length_c   1.000
_cell.angle_alpha   90.00
_cell.angle_beta   90.00
_cell.angle_gamma   90.00
#
_symmetry.space_group_name_H-M   'P 1'
#
loop_
_entity.id
_entity.type
_entity.pdbx_description
1 polymer ?
#
loop_
_entity_poly.entity_id
_entity_poly.type
_entity_poly.pdbx_seq_one_letter_code
_entity_poly.pdbx_strand_id
1 'polypeptide(L)'
;MVVMIVGFLTVLIQGSTHAGGFHNVLQQSTNGSRLHIFDFDVDPLRRHTFWTITVGGTFTWLGIYGVNQSTIQRCISCKTEKHAKLALYFNLLGLWIILVCAVFCGLIMYSHFKDCDPWTSGIISAPDQLMPYFVMEIFATMPGLPGLFVACAFSGTLSTVAASINALATVTFEDFVKSCFPHLSDKLSTWISKGLCLLFGVMCTSMAVAASVMGGVVQASLSIHGMCGGPMLGLFSLGIVFPFVNWKGALGGLLTGITLSFWVAIGAFIYPAPASKTWPLPLSTDQCIKSNVTATGPPVLSSRPGIADTWYSISYLYYSAVGCLGCIAAGVIISLIT
;
A
#
# COMPACT_ATOMS: atom_id res chain seq x y z
N MET A 1 -2.73 -15.28 -8.78
CA MET A 1 -3.89 -14.48 -9.23
C MET A 1 -5.19 -15.29 -9.23
N VAL A 2 -5.30 -16.38 -9.99
CA VAL A 2 -6.51 -17.23 -10.04
C VAL A 2 -6.97 -17.66 -8.66
N VAL A 3 -6.05 -18.17 -7.82
CA VAL A 3 -6.35 -18.58 -6.44
C VAL A 3 -6.95 -17.44 -5.61
N MET A 4 -6.40 -16.23 -5.69
CA MET A 4 -6.96 -15.06 -5.00
C MET A 4 -8.35 -14.70 -5.50
N ILE A 5 -8.56 -14.73 -6.82
CA ILE A 5 -9.87 -14.44 -7.43
C ILE A 5 -10.91 -15.46 -6.92
N VAL A 6 -10.56 -16.74 -6.86
CA VAL A 6 -11.44 -17.78 -6.29
C VAL A 6 -11.79 -17.46 -4.84
N GLY A 7 -10.81 -17.09 -4.01
CA GLY A 7 -11.05 -16.69 -2.61
C GLY A 7 -11.93 -15.45 -2.46
N PHE A 8 -11.83 -14.48 -3.37
CA PHE A 8 -12.75 -13.34 -3.38
C PHE A 8 -14.15 -13.74 -3.84
N LEU A 9 -14.26 -14.55 -4.89
CA LEU A 9 -15.55 -15.00 -5.43
C LEU A 9 -16.35 -15.81 -4.39
N THR A 10 -15.70 -16.67 -3.60
CA THR A 10 -16.39 -17.41 -2.53
C THR A 10 -17.01 -16.47 -1.51
N VAL A 11 -16.28 -15.43 -1.08
CA VAL A 11 -16.79 -14.42 -0.15
C VAL A 11 -17.89 -13.58 -0.79
N LEU A 12 -17.76 -13.19 -2.05
CA LEU A 12 -18.78 -12.41 -2.76
C LEU A 12 -20.10 -13.19 -2.85
N ILE A 13 -20.04 -14.47 -3.22
CA ILE A 13 -21.23 -15.31 -3.35
C ILE A 13 -21.90 -15.50 -1.99
N GLN A 14 -21.14 -15.97 -0.99
CA GLN A 14 -21.71 -16.29 0.32
C GLN A 14 -22.13 -15.05 1.10
N GLY A 15 -21.32 -13.99 1.06
CA GLY A 15 -21.68 -12.74 1.72
C GLY A 15 -22.94 -12.11 1.09
N SER A 16 -23.10 -12.19 -0.24
CA SER A 16 -24.31 -11.70 -0.89
C SER A 16 -25.55 -12.50 -0.51
N THR A 17 -25.45 -13.83 -0.34
CA THR A 17 -26.60 -14.65 0.07
C THR A 17 -27.02 -14.36 1.51
N HIS A 18 -26.07 -14.20 2.43
CA HIS A 18 -26.34 -13.79 3.81
C HIS A 18 -26.98 -12.40 3.92
N ALA A 19 -26.56 -11.47 3.06
CA ALA A 19 -27.15 -10.13 3.00
C ALA A 19 -28.54 -10.09 2.32
N GLY A 20 -29.15 -11.22 1.97
CA GLY A 20 -30.46 -11.26 1.29
C GLY A 20 -30.41 -10.91 -0.19
N GLY A 21 -29.24 -11.04 -0.82
CA GLY A 21 -28.98 -10.81 -2.23
C GLY A 21 -28.19 -9.53 -2.51
N PHE A 22 -27.51 -9.50 -3.66
CA PHE A 22 -26.65 -8.39 -4.08
C PHE A 22 -27.41 -7.06 -4.22
N HIS A 23 -28.69 -7.10 -4.58
CA HIS A 23 -29.53 -5.90 -4.66
C HIS A 23 -29.69 -5.22 -3.30
N ASN A 24 -29.90 -5.99 -2.23
CA ASN A 24 -30.02 -5.45 -0.87
C ASN A 24 -28.70 -4.83 -0.41
N VAL A 25 -27.56 -5.45 -0.74
CA VAL A 25 -26.23 -4.89 -0.47
C VAL A 25 -26.06 -3.51 -1.09
N LEU A 26 -26.43 -3.35 -2.37
CA LEU A 26 -26.35 -2.06 -3.05
C LEU A 26 -27.31 -1.03 -2.45
N GLN A 27 -28.53 -1.44 -2.12
CA GLN A 27 -29.52 -0.55 -1.50
C GLN A 27 -29.05 -0.06 -0.12
N GLN A 28 -28.55 -0.96 0.73
CA GLN A 28 -28.02 -0.62 2.04
C GLN A 28 -26.76 0.25 1.96
N SER A 29 -25.88 -0.05 1.00
CA SER A 29 -24.69 0.77 0.73
C SER A 29 -25.05 2.18 0.24
N THR A 30 -26.12 2.30 -0.55
CA THR A 30 -26.66 3.60 -1.00
C THR A 30 -27.19 4.39 0.19
N ASN A 31 -28.03 3.78 1.03
CA ASN A 31 -28.57 4.41 2.24
C ASN A 31 -27.47 4.82 3.23
N GLY A 32 -26.38 4.04 3.29
CA GLY A 32 -25.19 4.32 4.09
C GLY A 32 -24.24 5.37 3.51
N SER A 33 -24.59 6.01 2.38
CA SER A 33 -23.73 6.95 1.66
C SER A 33 -22.35 6.36 1.26
N ARG A 34 -22.27 5.05 1.05
CA ARG A 34 -21.03 4.33 0.70
C ARG A 34 -20.73 4.30 -0.80
N LEU A 35 -21.71 4.67 -1.64
CA LEU A 35 -21.59 4.67 -3.11
C LEU A 35 -21.26 6.05 -3.71
N HIS A 36 -20.69 6.95 -2.92
CA HIS A 36 -20.21 8.24 -3.43
C HIS A 36 -18.85 8.07 -4.11
N ILE A 37 -18.86 7.65 -5.37
CA ILE A 37 -17.66 7.22 -6.12
C ILE A 37 -16.73 8.40 -6.46
N PHE A 38 -17.28 9.57 -6.79
CA PHE A 38 -16.52 10.71 -7.27
C PHE A 38 -16.58 11.87 -6.28
N ASP A 39 -15.46 12.11 -5.58
CA ASP A 39 -15.22 13.32 -4.80
C ASP A 39 -14.20 14.19 -5.56
N PHE A 40 -14.65 15.32 -6.11
CA PHE A 40 -13.81 16.24 -6.91
C PHE A 40 -13.20 17.38 -6.08
N ASP A 41 -13.24 17.30 -4.75
CA ASP A 41 -12.59 18.28 -3.88
C ASP A 41 -11.07 18.33 -4.16
N VAL A 42 -10.58 19.55 -4.39
CA VAL A 42 -9.20 19.86 -4.81
C VAL A 42 -8.27 19.98 -3.60
N ASP A 43 -8.79 19.97 -2.36
CA ASP A 43 -7.97 20.07 -1.15
C ASP A 43 -6.98 18.87 -1.05
N PRO A 44 -5.65 19.11 -1.17
CA PRO A 44 -4.64 18.04 -1.13
C PRO A 44 -4.49 17.40 0.24
N LEU A 45 -5.11 17.98 1.28
CA LEU A 45 -5.15 17.46 2.65
C LEU A 45 -6.20 16.36 2.80
N ARG A 46 -7.16 16.27 1.88
CA ARG A 46 -8.14 15.17 1.88
C ARG A 46 -7.46 13.88 1.46
N ARG A 47 -7.68 12.81 2.23
CA ARG A 47 -7.00 11.53 1.98
C ARG A 47 -7.38 10.94 0.61
N HIS A 48 -8.66 10.85 0.33
CA HIS A 48 -9.20 10.19 -0.86
C HIS A 48 -10.13 11.12 -1.64
N THR A 49 -9.63 11.69 -2.73
CA THR A 49 -10.41 12.41 -3.74
C THR A 49 -9.98 11.93 -5.12
N PHE A 50 -10.72 12.32 -6.15
CA PHE A 50 -10.32 12.09 -7.53
C PHE A 50 -8.88 12.56 -7.79
N TRP A 51 -8.52 13.74 -7.29
CA TRP A 51 -7.19 14.31 -7.49
C TRP A 51 -6.09 13.58 -6.72
N THR A 52 -6.33 13.20 -5.46
CA THR A 52 -5.30 12.52 -4.67
C THR A 52 -5.02 11.12 -5.21
N ILE A 53 -6.06 10.42 -5.68
CA ILE A 53 -5.96 9.10 -6.27
C ILE A 53 -5.37 9.16 -7.67
N THR A 54 -5.85 10.04 -8.55
CA THR A 54 -5.35 10.09 -9.93
C THR A 54 -3.97 10.71 -9.99
N VAL A 55 -3.75 11.89 -9.40
CA VAL A 55 -2.44 12.58 -9.48
C VAL A 55 -1.44 11.91 -8.55
N GLY A 56 -1.73 11.83 -7.25
CA GLY A 56 -0.82 11.21 -6.27
C GLY A 56 -0.59 9.72 -6.53
N GLY A 57 -1.66 8.99 -6.85
CA GLY A 57 -1.56 7.58 -7.23
C GLY A 57 -0.75 7.37 -8.51
N THR A 58 -0.78 8.28 -9.50
CA THR A 58 0.07 8.16 -10.70
C THR A 58 1.56 8.11 -10.34
N PHE A 59 2.05 9.01 -9.47
CA PHE A 59 3.45 8.97 -9.02
C PHE A 59 3.77 7.68 -8.26
N THR A 60 2.83 7.20 -7.44
CA THR A 60 3.01 5.94 -6.69
C THR A 60 3.09 4.74 -7.64
N TRP A 61 2.15 4.61 -8.57
CA TRP A 61 2.11 3.50 -9.53
C TRP A 61 3.24 3.55 -10.55
N LEU A 62 3.63 4.74 -11.00
CA LEU A 62 4.79 4.91 -11.87
C LEU A 62 6.08 4.51 -11.15
N GLY A 63 6.19 4.78 -9.85
CA GLY A 63 7.25 4.24 -9.00
C GLY A 63 7.28 2.70 -8.97
N ILE A 64 6.13 2.10 -8.66
CA ILE A 64 5.97 0.63 -8.56
C ILE A 64 6.32 -0.09 -9.86
N TYR A 65 5.92 0.45 -11.01
CA TYR A 65 6.13 -0.23 -12.30
C TYR A 65 7.38 0.23 -13.04
N GLY A 66 7.78 1.49 -12.89
CA GLY A 66 8.86 2.09 -13.69
C GLY A 66 10.25 1.96 -13.08
N VAL A 67 10.37 1.93 -11.75
CA VAL A 67 11.67 1.92 -11.06
C VAL A 67 11.84 0.81 -10.03
N ASN A 68 10.77 0.12 -9.62
CA ASN A 68 10.89 -0.97 -8.67
C ASN A 68 11.60 -2.19 -9.29
N GLN A 69 12.68 -2.62 -8.64
CA GLN A 69 13.47 -3.76 -9.08
C GLN A 69 12.65 -5.03 -9.29
N SER A 70 11.69 -5.34 -8.41
CA SER A 70 10.89 -6.56 -8.53
C SER A 70 10.11 -6.61 -9.85
N THR A 71 9.64 -5.47 -10.32
CA THR A 71 8.93 -5.35 -11.60
C THR A 71 9.91 -5.44 -12.77
N ILE A 72 11.00 -4.67 -12.72
CA ILE A 72 11.99 -4.62 -13.80
C ILE A 72 12.63 -6.00 -14.03
N GLN A 73 12.95 -6.73 -12.97
CA GLN A 73 13.47 -8.09 -13.05
C GLN A 73 12.55 -9.06 -13.81
N ARG A 74 11.23 -8.94 -13.62
CA ARG A 74 10.26 -9.76 -14.37
C ARG A 74 10.23 -9.39 -15.84
N CYS A 75 10.34 -8.10 -16.15
CA CYS A 75 10.37 -7.62 -17.54
C CYS A 75 11.62 -8.10 -18.28
N ILE A 76 12.81 -8.01 -17.68
CA ILE A 76 14.07 -8.45 -18.31
C ILE A 76 14.19 -9.97 -18.43
N SER A 77 13.43 -10.73 -17.62
CA SER A 77 13.36 -12.20 -17.72
C SER A 77 12.52 -12.68 -18.91
N CYS A 78 11.79 -11.78 -19.58
CA CYS A 78 11.00 -12.11 -20.76
C CYS A 78 11.90 -12.19 -22.00
N LYS A 79 11.62 -13.15 -22.89
CA LYS A 79 12.41 -13.37 -24.12
C LYS A 79 12.48 -12.16 -25.06
N THR A 80 11.44 -11.33 -25.07
CA THR A 80 11.34 -10.15 -25.94
C THR A 80 10.54 -9.04 -25.25
N GLU A 81 10.73 -7.80 -25.70
CA GLU A 81 9.99 -6.64 -25.23
C GLU A 81 8.47 -6.80 -25.39
N LYS A 82 8.01 -7.41 -26.50
CA LYS A 82 6.58 -7.69 -26.72
C LYS A 82 5.99 -8.58 -25.63
N HIS A 83 6.73 -9.61 -25.21
CA HIS A 83 6.30 -10.49 -24.12
C HIS A 83 6.28 -9.77 -22.77
N ALA A 84 7.27 -8.91 -22.50
CA ALA A 84 7.29 -8.08 -21.30
C ALA A 84 6.08 -7.12 -21.23
N LYS A 85 5.77 -6.43 -22.33
CA LYS A 85 4.58 -5.55 -22.43
C LYS A 85 3.30 -6.33 -22.21
N LEU A 86 3.16 -7.49 -22.85
CA LEU A 86 1.98 -8.34 -22.69
C LEU A 86 1.81 -8.84 -21.24
N ALA A 87 2.91 -9.21 -20.57
CA ALA A 87 2.88 -9.59 -19.16
C ALA A 87 2.40 -8.45 -18.25
N LEU A 88 2.82 -7.21 -18.53
CA LEU A 88 2.34 -6.03 -17.80
C LEU A 88 0.83 -5.79 -18.03
N TYR A 89 0.33 -5.95 -19.26
CA TYR A 89 -1.10 -5.83 -19.54
C TYR A 89 -1.94 -6.91 -18.84
N PHE A 90 -1.47 -8.16 -18.81
CA PHE A 90 -2.14 -9.21 -18.04
C PHE A 90 -2.15 -8.93 -16.54
N ASN A 91 -1.04 -8.41 -16.01
CA ASN A 91 -0.99 -7.99 -14.62
C ASN A 91 -1.97 -6.84 -14.34
N LEU A 92 -2.09 -5.86 -15.25
CA LEU A 92 -3.06 -4.77 -15.13
C LEU A 92 -4.50 -5.30 -15.07
N LEU A 93 -4.89 -6.16 -16.01
CA LEU A 93 -6.22 -6.79 -16.01
C LEU A 93 -6.49 -7.53 -14.70
N GLY A 94 -5.50 -8.28 -14.22
CA GLY A 94 -5.56 -8.99 -12.96
C GLY A 94 -5.81 -8.11 -11.75
N LEU A 95 -5.06 -7.01 -11.66
CA LEU A 95 -5.20 -6.03 -10.59
C LEU A 95 -6.57 -5.37 -10.60
N TRP A 96 -7.10 -5.04 -11.79
CA TRP A 96 -8.44 -4.48 -11.94
C TRP A 96 -9.52 -5.44 -11.42
N ILE A 97 -9.46 -6.71 -11.80
CA ILE A 97 -10.42 -7.73 -11.33
C ILE A 97 -10.36 -7.86 -9.81
N ILE A 98 -9.15 -7.99 -9.23
CA ILE A 98 -8.98 -8.12 -7.79
C ILE A 98 -9.49 -6.89 -7.04
N LEU A 99 -9.20 -5.69 -7.54
CA LEU A 99 -9.62 -4.44 -6.91
C LEU A 99 -11.15 -4.31 -6.92
N VAL A 100 -11.80 -4.62 -8.05
CA VAL A 100 -13.26 -4.62 -8.16
C VAL A 100 -13.87 -5.63 -7.17
N CYS A 101 -13.33 -6.85 -7.10
CA CYS A 101 -13.78 -7.85 -6.13
C CYS A 101 -13.61 -7.37 -4.68
N ALA A 102 -12.47 -6.75 -4.35
CA ALA A 102 -12.20 -6.23 -3.01
C ALA A 102 -13.18 -5.11 -2.62
N VAL A 103 -13.51 -4.20 -3.55
CA VAL A 103 -14.52 -3.15 -3.32
C VAL A 103 -15.89 -3.77 -3.02
N PHE A 104 -16.34 -4.74 -3.83
CA PHE A 104 -17.63 -5.39 -3.58
C PHE A 104 -17.65 -6.21 -2.29
N CYS A 105 -16.56 -6.90 -1.94
CA CYS A 105 -16.44 -7.54 -0.62
C CYS A 105 -16.56 -6.51 0.51
N GLY A 106 -15.95 -5.33 0.36
CA GLY A 106 -16.07 -4.23 1.32
C GLY A 106 -17.51 -3.74 1.50
N LEU A 107 -18.26 -3.61 0.41
CA LEU A 107 -19.68 -3.21 0.45
C LEU A 107 -20.57 -4.27 1.11
N ILE A 108 -20.33 -5.55 0.80
CA ILE A 108 -21.05 -6.66 1.43
C ILE A 108 -20.75 -6.72 2.92
N MET A 109 -19.48 -6.58 3.30
CA MET A 109 -19.04 -6.55 4.69
C MET A 109 -19.68 -5.38 5.45
N TYR A 110 -19.78 -4.20 4.83
CA TYR A 110 -20.52 -3.07 5.38
C TYR A 110 -22.02 -3.40 5.56
N SER A 111 -22.65 -3.98 4.54
CA SER A 111 -24.07 -4.37 4.58
C SER A 111 -24.36 -5.37 5.70
N HIS A 112 -23.45 -6.31 5.95
CA HIS A 112 -23.54 -7.29 7.04
C HIS A 112 -23.36 -6.66 8.43
N PHE A 113 -22.41 -5.74 8.59
CA PHE A 113 -22.10 -5.09 9.87
C PHE A 113 -22.76 -3.72 10.08
N LYS A 114 -23.76 -3.36 9.28
CA LYS A 114 -24.35 -2.01 9.27
C LYS A 114 -24.93 -1.58 10.63
N ASP A 115 -25.52 -2.52 11.37
CA ASP A 115 -26.23 -2.28 12.64
C ASP A 115 -25.33 -2.58 13.86
N CYS A 116 -24.25 -3.34 13.64
CA CYS A 116 -23.25 -3.64 14.64
C CYS A 116 -21.87 -3.78 13.98
N ASP A 117 -21.09 -2.70 14.04
CA ASP A 117 -19.72 -2.71 13.56
C ASP A 117 -18.77 -3.33 14.61
N PRO A 118 -18.09 -4.46 14.32
CA PRO A 118 -17.27 -5.18 15.29
C PRO A 118 -15.99 -4.41 15.66
N TRP A 119 -15.55 -3.46 14.83
CA TRP A 119 -14.37 -2.65 15.08
C TRP A 119 -14.65 -1.56 16.12
N THR A 120 -15.67 -0.74 15.90
CA THR A 120 -16.06 0.34 16.83
C THR A 120 -16.69 -0.18 18.12
N SER A 121 -17.27 -1.39 18.12
CA SER A 121 -17.73 -2.07 19.34
C SER A 121 -16.62 -2.75 20.15
N GLY A 122 -15.38 -2.81 19.62
CA GLY A 122 -14.23 -3.38 20.31
C GLY A 122 -14.15 -4.91 20.32
N ILE A 123 -14.92 -5.59 19.46
CA ILE A 123 -14.79 -7.05 19.23
C ILE A 123 -13.46 -7.34 18.51
N ILE A 124 -13.06 -6.47 17.58
CA ILE A 124 -11.77 -6.53 16.89
C ILE A 124 -10.93 -5.29 17.18
N SER A 125 -9.62 -5.46 17.31
CA SER A 125 -8.70 -4.38 17.71
C SER A 125 -8.29 -3.47 16.55
N ALA A 126 -8.34 -3.97 15.31
CA ALA A 126 -7.86 -3.26 14.14
C ALA A 126 -8.79 -3.46 12.93
N PRO A 127 -8.95 -2.44 12.06
CA PRO A 127 -9.82 -2.53 10.88
C PRO A 127 -9.35 -3.59 9.88
N ASP A 128 -8.05 -3.87 9.82
CA ASP A 128 -7.47 -4.90 8.94
C ASP A 128 -7.91 -6.34 9.32
N GLN A 129 -8.46 -6.55 10.52
CA GLN A 129 -9.00 -7.84 10.98
C GLN A 129 -10.44 -8.09 10.53
N LEU A 130 -11.13 -7.07 10.01
CA LEU A 130 -12.55 -7.11 9.69
C LEU A 130 -12.88 -8.16 8.62
N MET A 131 -12.05 -8.24 7.57
CA MET A 131 -12.29 -9.19 6.48
C MET A 131 -12.10 -10.65 6.93
N PRO A 132 -11.00 -11.05 7.61
CA PRO A 132 -10.91 -12.40 8.20
C PRO A 132 -12.04 -12.72 9.19
N TYR A 133 -12.42 -11.76 10.03
CA TYR A 133 -13.54 -11.92 10.97
C TYR A 133 -14.86 -12.17 10.24
N PHE A 134 -15.15 -11.38 9.20
CA PHE A 134 -16.32 -11.55 8.33
C PHE A 134 -16.36 -12.94 7.69
N VAL A 135 -15.24 -13.42 7.14
CA VAL A 135 -15.13 -14.77 6.56
C VAL A 135 -15.47 -15.84 7.58
N MET A 136 -15.01 -15.71 8.83
CA MET A 136 -15.32 -16.67 9.89
C MET A 136 -16.82 -16.71 10.22
N GLU A 137 -17.51 -15.57 10.19
CA GLU A 137 -18.96 -15.52 10.45
C GLU A 137 -19.78 -16.12 9.30
N ILE A 138 -19.57 -15.70 8.05
CA ILE A 138 -20.41 -16.14 6.92
C ILE A 138 -20.22 -17.62 6.56
N PHE A 139 -19.10 -18.22 6.95
CA PHE A 139 -18.79 -19.62 6.71
C PHE A 139 -18.82 -20.49 7.97
N ALA A 140 -19.41 -20.01 9.07
CA ALA A 140 -19.48 -20.74 10.34
C ALA A 140 -20.09 -22.16 10.19
N THR A 141 -20.99 -22.36 9.23
CA THR A 141 -21.64 -23.65 8.95
C THR A 141 -20.95 -24.49 7.86
N MET A 142 -19.91 -23.96 7.22
CA MET A 142 -19.23 -24.60 6.08
C MET A 142 -17.74 -24.81 6.39
N PRO A 143 -17.39 -25.90 7.08
CA PRO A 143 -16.00 -26.19 7.40
C PRO A 143 -15.16 -26.34 6.12
N GLY A 144 -13.93 -25.84 6.16
CA GLY A 144 -12.99 -25.86 5.04
C GLY A 144 -12.95 -24.58 4.19
N LEU A 145 -14.08 -23.89 4.01
CA LEU A 145 -14.12 -22.63 3.23
C LEU A 145 -13.35 -21.46 3.88
N PRO A 146 -13.39 -21.25 5.21
CA PRO A 146 -12.51 -20.28 5.85
C PRO A 146 -11.04 -20.62 5.64
N GLY A 147 -10.67 -21.90 5.73
CA GLY A 147 -9.31 -22.39 5.48
C GLY A 147 -8.87 -22.14 4.04
N LEU A 148 -9.76 -22.33 3.07
CA LEU A 148 -9.52 -22.02 1.66
C LEU A 148 -9.26 -20.52 1.46
N PHE A 149 -10.06 -19.64 2.07
CA PHE A 149 -9.86 -18.19 2.00
C PHE A 149 -8.49 -17.79 2.57
N VAL A 150 -8.15 -18.30 3.76
CA VAL A 150 -6.85 -18.04 4.40
C VAL A 150 -5.70 -18.56 3.54
N ALA A 151 -5.81 -19.75 2.94
CA ALA A 151 -4.83 -20.28 2.01
C ALA A 151 -4.65 -19.38 0.76
N CYS A 152 -5.74 -18.83 0.22
CA CYS A 152 -5.70 -17.89 -0.90
C CYS A 152 -4.99 -16.58 -0.53
N ALA A 153 -5.28 -16.03 0.65
CA ALA A 153 -4.64 -14.82 1.17
C ALA A 153 -3.14 -15.01 1.39
N PHE A 154 -2.73 -16.15 1.98
CA PHE A 154 -1.32 -16.50 2.14
C PHE A 154 -0.62 -16.71 0.80
N SER A 155 -1.24 -17.40 -0.16
CA SER A 155 -0.69 -17.60 -1.49
C SER A 155 -0.38 -16.27 -2.20
N GLY A 156 -1.32 -15.32 -2.14
CA GLY A 156 -1.13 -13.97 -2.68
C GLY A 156 0.03 -13.24 -2.02
N THR A 157 0.07 -13.24 -0.69
CA THR A 157 1.09 -12.54 0.10
C THR A 157 2.48 -13.14 -0.12
N LEU A 158 2.61 -14.47 -0.06
CA LEU A 158 3.87 -15.21 -0.26
C LEU A 158 4.48 -14.91 -1.63
N SER A 159 3.66 -14.79 -2.67
CA SER A 159 4.15 -14.46 -4.02
C SER A 159 4.81 -13.08 -4.12
N THR A 160 4.30 -12.10 -3.35
CA THR A 160 4.82 -10.73 -3.32
C THR A 160 6.05 -10.62 -2.42
N VAL A 161 6.01 -11.27 -1.26
CA VAL A 161 7.14 -11.31 -0.31
C VAL A 161 8.34 -12.02 -0.93
N ALA A 162 8.15 -13.17 -1.56
CA ALA A 162 9.23 -13.90 -2.22
C ALA A 162 9.90 -13.07 -3.33
N ALA A 163 9.10 -12.36 -4.14
CA ALA A 163 9.62 -11.50 -5.19
C ALA A 163 10.40 -10.30 -4.64
N SER A 164 9.99 -9.75 -3.49
CA SER A 164 10.66 -8.62 -2.83
C SER A 164 11.98 -9.05 -2.18
N ILE A 165 11.99 -10.19 -1.49
CA ILE A 165 13.22 -10.77 -0.90
C ILE A 165 14.23 -11.10 -2.00
N ASN A 166 13.78 -11.70 -3.10
CA ASN A 166 14.65 -12.00 -4.23
C ASN A 166 15.24 -10.72 -4.83
N ALA A 167 14.42 -9.69 -5.04
CA ALA A 167 14.89 -8.40 -5.56
C ALA A 167 15.94 -7.76 -4.64
N LEU A 168 15.70 -7.74 -3.32
CA LEU A 168 16.65 -7.22 -2.33
C LEU A 168 17.97 -8.00 -2.33
N ALA A 169 17.90 -9.33 -2.36
CA ALA A 169 19.08 -10.18 -2.42
C ALA A 169 19.88 -9.94 -3.70
N THR A 170 19.21 -9.83 -4.86
CA THR A 170 19.87 -9.53 -6.14
C THR A 170 20.53 -8.15 -6.13
N VAL A 171 19.82 -7.11 -5.70
CA VAL A 171 20.37 -5.73 -5.65
C VAL A 171 21.56 -5.67 -4.71
N THR A 172 21.45 -6.27 -3.52
CA THR A 172 22.56 -6.30 -2.56
C THR A 172 23.78 -7.04 -3.13
N PHE A 173 23.54 -8.14 -3.84
CA PHE A 173 24.59 -8.93 -4.43
C PHE A 173 25.27 -8.24 -5.63
N GLU A 174 24.50 -7.71 -6.57
CA GLU A 174 25.02 -7.06 -7.78
C GLU A 174 25.68 -5.71 -7.46
N ASP A 175 25.07 -4.90 -6.60
CA ASP A 175 25.52 -3.52 -6.38
C ASP A 175 26.64 -3.43 -5.33
N PHE A 176 26.62 -4.27 -4.29
CA PHE A 176 27.60 -4.22 -3.20
C PHE A 176 28.57 -5.40 -3.23
N VAL A 177 28.07 -6.63 -3.22
CA VAL A 177 28.95 -7.81 -3.06
C VAL A 177 29.89 -7.97 -4.26
N LYS A 178 29.35 -7.92 -5.49
CA LYS A 178 30.16 -8.02 -6.71
C LYS A 178 31.09 -6.83 -6.89
N SER A 179 30.69 -5.63 -6.47
CA SER A 179 31.55 -4.45 -6.50
C SER A 179 32.77 -4.60 -5.60
N CYS A 180 32.59 -5.13 -4.38
CA CYS A 180 33.69 -5.41 -3.44
C CYS A 180 34.52 -6.64 -3.81
N PHE A 181 33.89 -7.67 -4.40
CA PHE A 181 34.52 -8.95 -4.73
C PHE A 181 34.23 -9.33 -6.20
N PRO A 182 34.99 -8.78 -7.16
CA PRO A 182 34.71 -8.95 -8.59
C PRO A 182 34.98 -10.36 -9.14
N HIS A 183 35.78 -11.17 -8.45
CA HIS A 183 36.20 -12.50 -8.91
C HIS A 183 35.61 -13.65 -8.07
N LEU A 184 34.30 -13.60 -7.79
CA LEU A 184 33.61 -14.69 -7.10
C LEU A 184 33.26 -15.83 -8.06
N SER A 185 33.49 -17.08 -7.62
CA SER A 185 33.00 -18.27 -8.33
C SER A 185 31.47 -18.35 -8.30
N ASP A 186 30.84 -18.82 -9.39
CA ASP A 186 29.38 -18.97 -9.50
C ASP A 186 28.74 -19.75 -8.35
N LYS A 187 29.44 -20.77 -7.84
CA LYS A 187 28.97 -21.54 -6.68
C LYS A 187 28.88 -20.68 -5.43
N LEU A 188 29.92 -19.88 -5.17
CA LEU A 188 29.97 -18.99 -4.01
C LEU A 188 28.95 -17.84 -4.15
N SER A 189 28.83 -17.26 -5.34
CA SER A 189 27.80 -16.26 -5.69
C SER A 189 26.39 -16.75 -5.38
N THR A 190 26.08 -18.00 -5.73
CA THR A 190 24.78 -18.63 -5.44
C THR A 190 24.55 -18.82 -3.95
N TRP A 191 25.56 -19.28 -3.20
CA TRP A 191 25.46 -19.46 -1.75
C TRP A 191 25.27 -18.13 -1.02
N ILE A 192 26.01 -17.09 -1.41
CA ILE A 192 25.85 -15.74 -0.86
C ILE A 192 24.44 -15.22 -1.13
N SER A 193 23.95 -15.35 -2.36
CA SER A 193 22.60 -14.91 -2.73
C SER A 193 21.52 -15.62 -1.91
N LYS A 194 21.65 -16.94 -1.69
CA LYS A 194 20.74 -17.70 -0.80
C LYS A 194 20.82 -17.24 0.66
N GLY A 195 22.04 -16.94 1.15
CA GLY A 195 22.25 -16.37 2.48
C GLY A 195 21.59 -15.00 2.65
N LEU A 196 21.68 -14.13 1.64
CA LEU A 196 21.00 -12.83 1.62
C LEU A 196 19.47 -12.99 1.62
N CYS A 197 18.92 -13.94 0.86
CA CYS A 197 17.49 -14.25 0.91
C CYS A 197 17.03 -14.65 2.32
N LEU A 198 17.82 -15.47 3.03
CA LEU A 198 17.52 -15.86 4.40
C LEU A 198 17.56 -14.65 5.35
N LEU A 199 18.61 -13.81 5.24
CA LEU A 199 18.76 -12.59 6.03
C LEU A 199 17.57 -11.65 5.88
N PHE A 200 17.20 -11.32 4.63
CA PHE A 200 16.06 -10.44 4.37
C PHE A 200 14.72 -11.09 4.75
N GLY A 201 14.60 -12.41 4.69
CA GLY A 201 13.44 -13.15 5.20
C GLY A 201 13.26 -13.00 6.72
N VAL A 202 14.35 -13.12 7.48
CA VAL A 202 14.34 -12.88 8.94
C VAL A 202 13.97 -11.42 9.23
N MET A 203 14.61 -10.46 8.57
CA MET A 203 14.30 -9.03 8.75
C MET A 203 12.84 -8.70 8.43
N CYS A 204 12.30 -9.25 7.33
CA CYS A 204 10.90 -9.07 6.94
C CYS A 204 9.94 -9.61 8.01
N THR A 205 10.27 -10.78 8.59
CA THR A 205 9.49 -11.39 9.68
C THR A 205 9.52 -10.52 10.95
N SER A 206 10.69 -9.98 11.31
CA SER A 206 10.80 -9.03 12.43
C SER A 206 9.97 -7.75 12.20
N MET A 207 9.98 -7.22 10.98
CA MET A 207 9.17 -6.06 10.61
C MET A 207 7.66 -6.37 10.67
N ALA A 208 7.23 -7.59 10.34
CA ALA A 208 5.83 -7.99 10.45
C ALA A 208 5.32 -7.95 11.90
N VAL A 209 6.16 -8.31 12.88
CA VAL A 209 5.83 -8.16 14.30
C VAL A 209 5.68 -6.70 14.68
N ALA A 210 6.58 -5.82 14.23
CA ALA A 210 6.44 -4.38 14.44
C ALA A 210 5.19 -3.80 13.75
N ALA A 211 4.86 -4.26 12.55
CA ALA A 211 3.67 -3.82 11.82
C ALA A 211 2.36 -4.24 12.50
N SER A 212 2.35 -5.33 13.30
CA SER A 212 1.15 -5.79 14.02
C SER A 212 0.64 -4.80 15.07
N VAL A 213 1.49 -3.89 15.54
CA VAL A 213 1.12 -2.81 16.46
C VAL A 213 0.90 -1.47 15.75
N MET A 214 1.12 -1.42 14.43
CA MET A 214 0.78 -0.26 13.63
C MET A 214 -0.72 -0.30 13.31
N GLY A 215 -1.38 0.86 13.34
CA GLY A 215 -2.73 1.00 12.78
C GLY A 215 -2.75 0.78 11.27
N GLY A 216 -3.88 1.11 10.62
CA GLY A 216 -4.17 0.89 9.19
C GLY A 216 -2.98 0.54 8.29
N VAL A 217 -2.73 -0.76 8.12
CA VAL A 217 -1.49 -1.29 7.54
C VAL A 217 -1.35 -0.88 6.06
N VAL A 218 -2.47 -0.81 5.34
CA VAL A 218 -2.51 -0.36 3.93
C VAL A 218 -1.98 1.06 3.78
N GLN A 219 -2.41 1.98 4.65
CA GLN A 219 -1.95 3.36 4.62
C GLN A 219 -0.45 3.46 4.94
N ALA A 220 0.01 2.72 5.96
CA ALA A 220 1.42 2.71 6.32
C ALA A 220 2.29 2.17 5.16
N SER A 221 1.88 1.08 4.53
CA SER A 221 2.58 0.47 3.39
C SER A 221 2.67 1.42 2.19
N LEU A 222 1.56 2.06 1.80
CA LEU A 222 1.56 3.03 0.70
C LEU A 222 2.37 4.28 1.02
N SER A 223 2.36 4.72 2.28
CA SER A 223 3.19 5.85 2.74
C SER A 223 4.68 5.52 2.61
N ILE A 224 5.11 4.34 3.07
CA ILE A 224 6.51 3.89 2.97
C ILE A 224 6.92 3.74 1.51
N HIS A 225 6.05 3.18 0.68
CA HIS A 225 6.30 3.09 -0.75
C HIS A 225 6.45 4.46 -1.39
N GLY A 226 5.62 5.44 -1.02
CA GLY A 226 5.73 6.81 -1.50
C GLY A 226 7.02 7.50 -1.03
N MET A 227 7.38 7.35 0.25
CA MET A 227 8.58 7.96 0.84
C MET A 227 9.88 7.54 0.15
N CYS A 228 10.02 6.25 -0.14
CA CYS A 228 11.23 5.69 -0.76
C CYS A 228 11.15 5.69 -2.29
N GLY A 229 9.98 5.36 -2.84
CA GLY A 229 9.76 5.21 -4.28
C GLY A 229 9.67 6.54 -5.03
N GLY A 230 9.13 7.59 -4.41
CA GLY A 230 9.03 8.92 -5.02
C GLY A 230 10.38 9.53 -5.42
N PRO A 231 11.35 9.65 -4.49
CA PRO A 231 12.68 10.15 -4.81
C PRO A 231 13.42 9.31 -5.85
N MET A 232 13.29 7.97 -5.79
CA MET A 232 13.83 7.07 -6.81
C MET A 232 13.23 7.34 -8.19
N LEU A 233 11.90 7.46 -8.28
CA LEU A 233 11.22 7.83 -9.51
C LEU A 233 11.72 9.19 -10.03
N GLY A 234 11.91 10.16 -9.13
CA GLY A 234 12.47 11.47 -9.45
C GLY A 234 13.88 11.37 -10.05
N LEU A 235 14.76 10.57 -9.47
CA LEU A 235 16.13 10.37 -9.94
C LEU A 235 16.18 9.77 -11.36
N PHE A 236 15.44 8.69 -11.60
CA PHE A 236 15.38 8.08 -12.93
C PHE A 236 14.75 9.02 -13.96
N SER A 237 13.66 9.70 -13.59
CA SER A 237 13.01 10.69 -14.47
C SER A 237 13.95 11.85 -14.79
N LEU A 238 14.72 12.31 -13.81
CA LEU A 238 15.71 13.36 -13.98
C LEU A 238 16.77 12.97 -15.02
N GLY A 239 17.32 11.75 -14.92
CA GLY A 239 18.31 11.24 -15.88
C GLY A 239 17.76 10.97 -17.29
N ILE A 240 16.48 10.64 -17.42
CA ILE A 240 15.83 10.40 -18.72
C ILE A 240 15.46 11.72 -19.42
N VAL A 241 14.90 12.67 -18.68
CA VAL A 241 14.27 13.88 -19.26
C VAL A 241 15.24 15.04 -19.37
N PHE A 242 16.22 15.17 -18.48
CA PHE A 242 17.10 16.32 -18.40
C PHE A 242 18.56 15.93 -18.70
N PRO A 243 18.99 15.93 -19.98
CA PRO A 243 20.30 15.42 -20.39
C PRO A 243 21.48 16.26 -19.89
N PHE A 244 21.23 17.48 -19.40
CA PHE A 244 22.25 18.39 -18.86
C PHE A 244 22.53 18.17 -17.35
N VAL A 245 21.78 17.29 -16.68
CA VAL A 245 21.96 17.05 -15.24
C VAL A 245 23.25 16.28 -14.99
N ASN A 246 24.07 16.78 -14.07
CA ASN A 246 25.32 16.16 -13.67
C ASN A 246 25.15 15.27 -12.42
N TRP A 247 26.17 14.49 -12.06
CA TRP A 247 26.10 13.56 -10.92
C TRP A 247 25.89 14.28 -9.56
N LYS A 248 26.38 15.51 -9.39
CA LYS A 248 26.18 16.30 -8.16
C LYS A 248 24.72 16.70 -8.02
N GLY A 249 24.11 17.14 -9.12
CA GLY A 249 22.68 17.43 -9.17
C GLY A 249 21.83 16.19 -8.96
N ALA A 250 22.17 15.06 -9.58
CA ALA A 250 21.48 13.79 -9.35
C ALA A 250 21.51 13.37 -7.87
N LEU A 251 22.68 13.41 -7.23
CA LEU A 251 22.83 13.08 -5.81
C LEU A 251 22.12 14.08 -4.89
N GLY A 252 22.30 15.37 -5.13
CA GLY A 252 21.67 16.43 -4.32
C GLY A 252 20.15 16.45 -4.46
N GLY A 253 19.64 16.20 -5.67
CA GLY A 253 18.22 15.99 -5.94
C GLY A 253 17.69 14.81 -5.13
N LEU A 254 18.34 13.65 -5.23
CA LEU A 254 17.92 12.45 -4.51
C LEU A 254 17.83 12.69 -2.99
N LEU A 255 18.89 13.25 -2.39
CA LEU A 255 18.93 13.54 -0.95
C LEU A 255 17.85 14.52 -0.53
N THR A 256 17.57 15.54 -1.35
CA THR A 256 16.51 16.52 -1.09
C THR A 256 15.13 15.85 -1.16
N GLY A 257 14.88 15.04 -2.20
CA GLY A 257 13.62 14.30 -2.36
C GLY A 257 13.36 13.34 -1.18
N ILE A 258 14.37 12.58 -0.75
CA ILE A 258 14.27 11.71 0.42
C ILE A 258 13.94 12.53 1.66
N THR A 259 14.67 13.63 1.89
CA THR A 259 14.48 14.48 3.07
C THR A 259 13.07 15.05 3.13
N LEU A 260 12.55 15.59 2.02
CA LEU A 260 11.19 16.13 1.95
C LEU A 260 10.12 15.07 2.19
N SER A 261 10.30 13.88 1.61
CA SER A 261 9.32 12.78 1.72
C SER A 261 9.28 12.20 3.13
N PHE A 262 10.45 12.00 3.76
CA PHE A 262 10.54 11.52 5.13
C PHE A 262 10.05 12.59 6.11
N TRP A 263 10.35 13.87 5.87
CA TRP A 263 9.85 14.96 6.73
C TRP A 263 8.33 15.00 6.77
N VAL A 264 7.67 15.01 5.61
CA VAL A 264 6.19 15.06 5.57
C VAL A 264 5.56 13.82 6.22
N ALA A 265 6.11 12.64 5.94
CA ALA A 265 5.53 11.39 6.40
C ALA A 265 5.77 11.12 7.90
N ILE A 266 6.98 11.36 8.42
CA ILE A 266 7.26 11.25 9.86
C ILE A 266 6.38 12.25 10.62
N GLY A 267 6.26 13.49 10.12
CA GLY A 267 5.35 14.49 10.67
C GLY A 267 3.90 14.00 10.70
N ALA A 268 3.43 13.34 9.65
CA ALA A 268 2.08 12.78 9.56
C ALA A 268 1.85 11.56 10.48
N PHE A 269 2.89 10.76 10.76
CA PHE A 269 2.82 9.66 11.72
C PHE A 269 2.76 10.18 13.17
N ILE A 270 3.51 11.24 13.49
CA ILE A 270 3.52 11.86 14.82
C ILE A 270 2.24 12.69 15.04
N TYR A 271 1.80 13.43 14.02
CA TYR A 271 0.61 14.29 14.04
C TYR A 271 -0.41 13.82 12.99
N PRO A 272 -1.23 12.81 13.30
CA PRO A 272 -2.24 12.31 12.38
C PRO A 272 -3.20 13.42 11.92
N ALA A 273 -3.60 13.38 10.65
CA ALA A 273 -4.57 14.32 10.11
C ALA A 273 -5.88 14.32 10.91
N PRO A 274 -6.48 15.50 11.15
CA PRO A 274 -7.71 15.59 11.93
C PRO A 274 -8.89 14.97 11.19
N ALA A 275 -9.94 14.59 11.94
CA ALA A 275 -11.15 13.99 11.39
C ALA A 275 -11.82 14.86 10.31
N SER A 276 -11.66 16.19 10.40
CA SER A 276 -12.13 17.16 9.40
C SER A 276 -11.47 17.03 8.03
N LYS A 277 -10.36 16.28 7.90
CA LYS A 277 -9.65 16.01 6.65
C LYS A 277 -9.77 14.55 6.18
N THR A 278 -10.08 13.62 7.08
CA THR A 278 -10.26 12.20 6.76
C THR A 278 -11.72 11.82 6.47
N TRP A 279 -12.68 12.59 6.98
CA TRP A 279 -14.13 12.41 6.78
C TRP A 279 -14.57 10.94 6.93
N PRO A 280 -14.36 10.35 8.12
CA PRO A 280 -14.83 9.00 8.36
C PRO A 280 -16.36 8.97 8.27
N LEU A 281 -16.89 8.06 7.45
CA LEU A 281 -18.32 7.82 7.36
C LEU A 281 -18.82 7.11 8.63
N PRO A 282 -20.02 7.45 9.13
CA PRO A 282 -20.53 6.95 10.40
C PRO A 282 -20.72 5.43 10.38
N LEU A 283 -20.41 4.79 11.50
CA LEU A 283 -20.63 3.37 11.78
C LEU A 283 -21.57 3.27 12.99
N SER A 284 -22.44 2.26 13.03
CA SER A 284 -23.38 2.04 14.14
C SER A 284 -22.96 0.87 15.02
N THR A 285 -23.21 1.02 16.32
CA THR A 285 -23.06 -0.02 17.34
C THR A 285 -24.39 -0.31 18.05
N ASP A 286 -25.52 0.12 17.47
CA ASP A 286 -26.83 0.15 18.14
C ASP A 286 -27.33 -1.26 18.51
N GLN A 287 -27.01 -2.26 17.70
CA GLN A 287 -27.36 -3.66 17.95
C GLN A 287 -26.18 -4.52 18.42
N CYS A 288 -25.06 -3.90 18.83
CA CYS A 288 -23.95 -4.65 19.39
C CYS A 288 -24.21 -5.07 20.84
N ILE A 289 -23.72 -6.26 21.21
CA ILE A 289 -23.62 -6.66 22.62
C ILE A 289 -22.62 -5.71 23.28
N LYS A 290 -23.05 -4.98 24.31
CA LYS A 290 -22.20 -4.02 25.02
C LYS A 290 -21.06 -4.75 25.74
N SER A 291 -19.90 -4.81 25.11
CA SER A 291 -18.66 -5.09 25.81
C SER A 291 -18.33 -3.88 26.70
N ASN A 292 -18.00 -4.11 27.98
CA ASN A 292 -17.47 -3.07 28.86
C ASN A 292 -16.08 -2.66 28.37
N VAL A 293 -16.03 -1.77 27.37
CA VAL A 293 -14.78 -1.25 26.84
C VAL A 293 -14.49 0.10 27.48
N THR A 294 -13.38 0.16 28.22
CA THR A 294 -12.81 1.41 28.68
C THR A 294 -12.27 2.15 27.45
N ALA A 295 -12.99 3.16 26.97
CA ALA A 295 -12.50 4.01 25.90
C ALA A 295 -11.31 4.83 26.43
N THR A 296 -10.09 4.42 26.09
CA THR A 296 -8.92 5.28 26.24
C THR A 296 -9.07 6.43 25.24
N GLY A 297 -9.44 7.60 25.76
CA GLY A 297 -9.44 8.82 24.97
C GLY A 297 -8.08 9.02 24.31
N PRO A 298 -8.02 9.57 23.08
CA PRO A 298 -6.75 9.82 22.43
C PRO A 298 -5.85 10.63 23.37
N PRO A 299 -4.56 10.29 23.49
CA PRO A 299 -3.65 11.07 24.31
C PRO A 299 -3.74 12.53 23.85
N VAL A 300 -4.07 13.43 24.78
CA VAL A 300 -4.13 14.87 24.52
C VAL A 300 -2.70 15.29 24.19
N LEU A 301 -2.39 15.36 22.90
CA LEU A 301 -1.09 15.81 22.46
C LEU A 301 -0.96 17.29 22.82
N SER A 302 0.04 17.59 23.64
CA SER A 302 0.49 18.94 23.94
C SER A 302 0.71 19.73 22.65
N SER A 303 0.21 20.99 22.62
CA SER A 303 0.40 22.01 21.58
C SER A 303 0.70 21.49 20.16
N ARG A 304 -0.34 21.25 19.37
CA ARG A 304 -0.22 20.86 17.96
C ARG A 304 0.39 22.00 17.14
N PRO A 305 1.52 21.80 16.43
CA PRO A 305 2.15 22.86 15.66
C PRO A 305 1.33 23.23 14.42
N GLY A 306 1.36 24.48 13.95
CA GLY A 306 0.55 24.93 12.81
C GLY A 306 0.83 24.19 11.48
N ILE A 307 2.03 23.60 11.34
CA ILE A 307 2.38 22.75 10.19
C ILE A 307 1.69 21.37 10.22
N ALA A 308 1.15 20.95 11.37
CA ALA A 308 0.48 19.67 11.51
C ALA A 308 -0.82 19.59 10.72
N ASP A 309 -1.58 20.69 10.69
CA ASP A 309 -2.88 20.76 10.01
C ASP A 309 -2.77 21.16 8.54
N THR A 310 -1.56 21.47 8.09
CA THR A 310 -1.23 21.79 6.70
C THR A 310 -0.29 20.72 6.15
N TRP A 311 1.02 20.92 6.23
CA TRP A 311 2.04 20.05 5.62
C TRP A 311 1.91 18.58 6.05
N TYR A 312 1.78 18.28 7.34
CA TYR A 312 1.68 16.89 7.82
C TYR A 312 0.30 16.25 7.57
N SER A 313 -0.70 17.04 7.20
CA SER A 313 -2.04 16.53 6.87
C SER A 313 -2.21 16.22 5.38
N ILE A 314 -1.20 16.47 4.54
CA ILE A 314 -1.20 16.10 3.12
C ILE A 314 -1.54 14.60 2.96
N SER A 315 -2.35 14.26 1.95
CA SER A 315 -2.66 12.88 1.63
C SER A 315 -1.39 12.06 1.42
N TYR A 316 -1.32 10.88 2.02
CA TYR A 316 -0.17 9.99 1.89
C TYR A 316 0.09 9.56 0.45
N LEU A 317 -0.93 9.63 -0.43
CA LEU A 317 -0.81 9.38 -1.86
C LEU A 317 0.08 10.41 -2.56
N TYR A 318 0.24 11.61 -2.00
CA TYR A 318 1.13 12.64 -2.53
C TYR A 318 2.57 12.53 -2.05
N TYR A 319 2.91 11.64 -1.11
CA TYR A 319 4.29 11.53 -0.62
C TYR A 319 5.26 11.16 -1.75
N SER A 320 4.83 10.28 -2.67
CA SER A 320 5.61 9.96 -3.87
C SER A 320 5.82 11.18 -4.77
N ALA A 321 4.78 12.01 -4.95
CA ALA A 321 4.85 13.22 -5.75
C ALA A 321 5.79 14.26 -5.11
N VAL A 322 5.69 14.48 -3.80
CA VAL A 322 6.58 15.39 -3.04
C VAL A 322 8.03 14.97 -3.22
N GLY A 323 8.34 13.69 -3.05
CA GLY A 323 9.69 13.17 -3.24
C GLY A 323 10.22 13.28 -4.65
N CYS A 324 9.39 12.92 -5.64
CA CYS A 324 9.75 12.96 -7.05
C CYS A 324 10.00 14.39 -7.53
N LEU A 325 9.05 15.30 -7.28
CA LEU A 325 9.14 16.69 -7.70
C LEU A 325 10.27 17.42 -6.96
N GLY A 326 10.42 17.18 -5.66
CA GLY A 326 11.53 17.72 -4.87
C GLY A 326 12.89 17.27 -5.40
N CYS A 327 13.01 15.99 -5.78
CA CYS A 327 14.22 15.45 -6.38
C CYS A 327 14.53 16.10 -7.74
N ILE A 328 13.54 16.22 -8.62
CA ILE A 328 13.72 16.81 -9.95
C ILE A 328 14.10 18.29 -9.83
N ALA A 329 13.35 19.06 -9.04
CA ALA A 329 13.57 20.50 -8.88
C ALA A 329 14.96 20.79 -8.32
N ALA A 330 15.33 20.16 -7.21
CA ALA A 330 16.65 20.34 -6.62
C ALA A 330 17.77 19.84 -7.54
N GLY A 331 17.58 18.71 -8.23
CA GLY A 331 18.59 18.16 -9.12
C GLY A 331 18.87 19.04 -10.33
N VAL A 332 17.83 19.66 -10.91
CA VAL A 332 17.99 20.66 -11.98
C VAL A 332 18.71 21.89 -11.45
N ILE A 333 18.27 22.46 -10.33
CA ILE A 333 18.86 23.68 -9.76
C ILE A 333 20.35 23.48 -9.45
N ILE A 334 20.70 22.40 -8.75
CA ILE A 334 22.08 22.10 -8.39
C ILE A 334 22.94 21.92 -9.64
N SER A 335 22.42 21.21 -10.66
CA SER A 335 23.16 21.01 -11.91
C SER A 335 23.40 22.30 -12.68
N LEU A 336 22.50 23.29 -12.59
CA LEU A 336 22.67 24.59 -13.24
C LEU A 336 23.71 25.47 -12.52
N ILE A 337 23.97 25.22 -11.24
CA ILE A 337 24.88 26.01 -10.40
C ILE A 337 26.30 25.41 -10.37
N THR A 338 26.46 24.12 -10.68
CA THR A 338 27.75 23.38 -10.61
C THR A 338 28.26 22.95 -11.97
#